data_AF-A0A0X3NM31-F1
#
_entry.id   AF-A0A0X3NM31-F1
#
_cell.length_a   1.000
_cell.length_b   1.000
_cell.length_c   1.000
_cell.angle_alpha   90.00
_cell.angle_beta   90.00
_cell.angle_gamma   90.00
#
_symmetry.space_group_name_H-M   'P 1'
#
loop_
_entity.id
_entity.type
_entity.pdbx_description
1 polymer ?
#
loop_
_entity_poly.entity_id
_entity_poly.type
_entity_poly.pdbx_seq_one_letter_code
_entity_poly.pdbx_strand_id
1 'polypeptide(L)'
;MQKAFLLLSEVRSQYAEARATISRLEAAISERDRETEESVHDRDLEKSTLTAKITALEAKAEEGTQAYALALKVNNEQASRILALESQLTERDRAGERQSAEIQEARARSESLDAQIVSMRSELDGLRQTVTEKETLANRAADNLDAANKTIADFRSQMAELEAKCKTEVEGLNIEVASLKADIAKLSTERETTNQQLKEAQAALAEATTSLEQSRKLEEELHLKITELEKQNELHVQNSVELQTLKETIESLNEIINERNKTIRLQKQKLTEFKRALGQGLQGAKSMASSSTALADEESQSTGPPLHLSASTSTPVQQQFVRPVTSVPPSASRPPEHSTFVHSTPITTTSSSSSLGLVDQSKDTTPSPNCGILPVESLCPLEKGTDGPVSPSYYHRPMADFELVNFDYLRHVIVKFLLSRESEALQLVRAVSALLRLSKEDEFLIRQT
;
A
#
# COMPACT_ATOMS: atom_id res chain seq x y z
N MET A 1 153.25 -146.53 -76.99
CA MET A 1 152.43 -145.40 -77.49
C MET A 1 151.01 -145.35 -76.90
N GLN A 2 150.19 -146.42 -76.99
CA GLN A 2 148.76 -146.41 -76.60
C GLN A 2 148.41 -145.65 -75.29
N LYS A 3 149.17 -145.85 -74.19
CA LYS A 3 148.89 -145.22 -72.89
C LYS A 3 148.87 -143.69 -72.92
N ALA A 4 149.63 -143.05 -73.81
CA ALA A 4 149.63 -141.60 -74.00
C ALA A 4 148.40 -141.11 -74.79
N PHE A 5 147.93 -141.89 -75.77
CA PHE A 5 146.72 -141.56 -76.53
C PHE A 5 145.47 -141.64 -75.64
N LEU A 6 145.42 -142.63 -74.74
CA LEU A 6 144.34 -142.82 -73.77
C LEU A 6 144.27 -141.67 -72.74
N LEU A 7 145.42 -141.21 -72.23
CA LEU A 7 145.49 -140.01 -71.40
C LEU A 7 145.11 -138.73 -72.17
N LEU A 8 145.46 -138.62 -73.46
CA LEU A 8 145.10 -137.46 -74.27
C LEU A 8 143.61 -137.46 -74.65
N SER A 9 142.98 -138.62 -74.86
CA SER A 9 141.52 -138.72 -75.03
C SER A 9 140.79 -138.42 -73.73
N GLU A 10 141.30 -138.89 -72.58
CA GLU A 10 140.74 -138.61 -71.26
C GLU A 10 140.77 -137.10 -70.95
N VAL A 11 141.94 -136.46 -71.08
CA VAL A 11 142.07 -135.00 -70.89
C VAL A 11 141.22 -134.20 -71.89
N ARG A 12 141.05 -134.68 -73.14
CA ARG A 12 140.13 -134.07 -74.10
C ARG A 12 138.66 -134.25 -73.72
N SER A 13 138.29 -135.40 -73.15
CA SER A 13 136.94 -135.66 -72.64
C SER A 13 136.64 -134.77 -71.44
N GLN A 14 137.53 -134.73 -70.46
CA GLN A 14 137.44 -133.86 -69.28
C GLN A 14 137.43 -132.37 -69.66
N TYR A 15 138.20 -131.95 -70.68
CA TYR A 15 138.16 -130.58 -71.18
C TYR A 15 136.86 -130.25 -71.93
N ALA A 16 136.32 -131.19 -72.72
CA ALA A 16 135.02 -131.04 -73.38
C ALA A 16 133.87 -131.00 -72.36
N GLU A 17 133.93 -131.84 -71.33
CA GLU A 17 132.98 -131.86 -70.23
C GLU A 17 133.07 -130.59 -69.37
N ALA A 18 134.27 -130.13 -69.01
CA ALA A 18 134.49 -128.86 -68.32
C ALA A 18 134.01 -127.66 -69.15
N ARG A 19 134.21 -127.67 -70.48
CA ARG A 19 133.64 -126.65 -71.36
C ARG A 19 132.11 -126.73 -71.42
N ALA A 20 131.55 -127.94 -71.41
CA ALA A 20 130.10 -128.15 -71.37
C ALA A 20 129.47 -127.85 -70.00
N THR A 21 130.20 -127.93 -68.88
CA THR A 21 129.73 -127.43 -67.57
C THR A 21 129.86 -125.92 -67.50
N ILE A 22 130.96 -125.33 -67.99
CA ILE A 22 131.10 -123.87 -68.12
C ILE A 22 129.92 -123.29 -68.92
N SER A 23 129.62 -123.77 -70.12
CA SER A 23 128.50 -123.21 -70.90
C SER A 23 127.10 -123.54 -70.37
N ARG A 24 126.96 -124.54 -69.48
CA ARG A 24 125.73 -124.72 -68.68
C ARG A 24 125.64 -123.72 -67.52
N LEU A 25 126.76 -123.38 -66.89
CA LEU A 25 126.84 -122.37 -65.84
C LEU A 25 126.68 -120.95 -66.40
N GLU A 26 127.26 -120.65 -67.57
CA GLU A 26 127.06 -119.40 -68.31
C GLU A 26 125.57 -119.21 -68.67
N ALA A 27 124.92 -120.27 -69.17
CA ALA A 27 123.48 -120.26 -69.44
C ALA A 27 122.65 -120.05 -68.16
N ALA A 28 122.93 -120.80 -67.09
CA ALA A 28 122.22 -120.68 -65.81
C ALA A 28 122.47 -119.34 -65.08
N ILE A 29 123.63 -118.70 -65.30
CA ILE A 29 123.88 -117.33 -64.86
C ILE A 29 123.02 -116.36 -65.67
N SER A 30 123.07 -116.42 -67.00
CA SER A 30 122.25 -115.56 -67.87
C SER A 30 120.74 -115.74 -67.66
N GLU A 31 120.29 -116.94 -67.29
CA GLU A 31 118.89 -117.23 -66.99
C GLU A 31 118.46 -116.64 -65.65
N ARG A 32 119.25 -116.84 -64.57
CA ARG A 32 118.99 -116.15 -63.29
C ARG A 32 119.09 -114.64 -63.40
N ASP A 33 120.05 -114.12 -64.17
CA ASP A 33 120.24 -112.67 -64.30
C ASP A 33 119.01 -112.07 -65.01
N ARG A 34 118.51 -112.71 -66.06
CA ARG A 34 117.22 -112.41 -66.70
C ARG A 34 116.03 -112.51 -65.73
N GLU A 35 115.97 -113.55 -64.88
CA GLU A 35 114.93 -113.67 -63.83
C GLU A 35 115.03 -112.53 -62.80
N THR A 36 116.23 -112.08 -62.45
CA THR A 36 116.40 -110.92 -61.55
C THR A 36 116.04 -109.60 -62.22
N GLU A 37 116.31 -109.43 -63.51
CA GLU A 37 115.86 -108.25 -64.29
C GLU A 37 114.33 -108.21 -64.40
N GLU A 38 113.70 -109.36 -64.70
CA GLU A 38 112.24 -109.53 -64.72
C GLU A 38 111.61 -109.24 -63.34
N SER A 39 112.18 -109.79 -62.26
CA SER A 39 111.72 -109.53 -60.89
C SER A 39 111.95 -108.08 -60.44
N VAL A 40 113.02 -107.41 -60.90
CA VAL A 40 113.24 -105.97 -60.66
C VAL A 40 112.24 -105.13 -61.46
N HIS A 41 111.95 -105.50 -62.71
CA HIS A 41 110.96 -104.81 -63.53
C HIS A 41 109.55 -104.88 -62.93
N ASP A 42 109.11 -106.08 -62.52
CA ASP A 42 107.83 -106.28 -61.83
C ASP A 42 107.76 -105.46 -60.53
N ARG A 43 108.85 -105.43 -59.75
CA ARG A 43 108.94 -104.62 -58.52
C ARG A 43 108.92 -103.12 -58.77
N ASP A 44 109.55 -102.62 -59.83
CA ASP A 44 109.47 -101.20 -60.19
C ASP A 44 108.12 -100.83 -60.80
N LEU A 45 107.43 -101.75 -61.49
CA LEU A 45 106.05 -101.57 -61.94
C LEU A 45 105.05 -101.57 -60.76
N GLU A 46 105.21 -102.48 -59.79
CA GLU A 46 104.45 -102.49 -58.54
C GLU A 46 104.68 -101.19 -57.76
N LYS A 47 105.95 -100.81 -57.55
CA LYS A 47 106.34 -99.56 -56.89
C LYS A 47 105.77 -98.33 -57.58
N SER A 48 105.83 -98.25 -58.91
CA SER A 48 105.21 -97.17 -59.69
C SER A 48 103.69 -97.12 -59.48
N THR A 49 103.03 -98.28 -59.48
CA THR A 49 101.59 -98.41 -59.22
C THR A 49 101.22 -97.99 -57.79
N LEU A 50 102.02 -98.37 -56.80
CA LEU A 50 101.85 -97.98 -55.40
C LEU A 50 102.11 -96.48 -55.19
N THR A 51 103.13 -95.89 -55.83
CA THR A 51 103.37 -94.44 -55.81
C THR A 51 102.18 -93.68 -56.40
N ALA A 52 101.69 -94.08 -57.57
CA ALA A 52 100.50 -93.45 -58.17
C ALA A 52 99.26 -93.57 -57.27
N LYS A 53 99.09 -94.72 -56.58
CA LYS A 53 98.01 -94.93 -55.61
C LYS A 53 98.16 -94.08 -54.34
N ILE A 54 99.38 -93.87 -53.85
CA ILE A 54 99.67 -92.97 -52.73
C ILE A 54 99.31 -91.53 -53.12
N THR A 55 99.82 -91.03 -54.24
CA THR A 55 99.50 -89.67 -54.71
C THR A 55 98.01 -89.45 -54.98
N ALA A 56 97.29 -90.46 -55.47
CA ALA A 56 95.84 -90.39 -55.62
C ALA A 56 95.08 -90.36 -54.28
N LEU A 57 95.60 -91.03 -53.24
CA LEU A 57 95.04 -90.98 -51.88
C LEU A 57 95.38 -89.66 -51.18
N GLU A 58 96.59 -89.12 -51.38
CA GLU A 58 97.03 -87.81 -50.88
C GLU A 58 96.17 -86.69 -51.47
N ALA A 59 96.02 -86.65 -52.80
CA ALA A 59 95.17 -85.66 -53.48
C ALA A 59 93.70 -85.73 -53.00
N LYS A 60 93.17 -86.93 -52.78
CA LYS A 60 91.82 -87.12 -52.23
C LYS A 60 91.70 -86.73 -50.75
N ALA A 61 92.75 -86.90 -49.97
CA ALA A 61 92.79 -86.41 -48.59
C ALA A 61 92.83 -84.87 -48.55
N GLU A 62 93.55 -84.23 -49.47
CA GLU A 62 93.58 -82.78 -49.61
C GLU A 62 92.24 -82.20 -50.11
N GLU A 63 91.61 -82.83 -51.10
CA GLU A 63 90.23 -82.51 -51.51
C GLU A 63 89.28 -82.57 -50.29
N GLY A 64 89.41 -83.60 -49.45
CA GLY A 64 88.64 -83.76 -48.23
C GLY A 64 88.87 -82.65 -47.17
N THR A 65 90.11 -82.22 -46.95
CA THR A 65 90.41 -81.12 -46.00
C THR A 65 89.98 -79.76 -46.55
N GLN A 66 90.13 -79.51 -47.85
CA GLN A 66 89.61 -78.31 -48.50
C GLN A 66 88.08 -78.25 -48.43
N ALA A 67 87.37 -79.35 -48.72
CA ALA A 67 85.92 -79.44 -48.58
C ALA A 67 85.45 -79.20 -47.13
N TYR A 68 86.16 -79.77 -46.14
CA TYR A 68 85.86 -79.52 -44.72
C TYR A 68 86.08 -78.06 -44.32
N ALA A 69 87.17 -77.43 -44.78
CA ALA A 69 87.45 -76.02 -44.51
C ALA A 69 86.39 -75.09 -45.12
N LEU A 70 85.91 -75.38 -46.33
CA LEU A 70 84.80 -74.67 -46.97
C LEU A 70 83.48 -74.85 -46.19
N ALA A 71 83.15 -76.07 -45.77
CA ALA A 71 81.97 -76.34 -44.96
C ALA A 71 82.01 -75.60 -43.61
N LEU A 72 83.17 -75.56 -42.95
CA LEU A 72 83.37 -74.81 -41.71
C LEU A 72 83.22 -73.30 -41.92
N LYS A 73 83.74 -72.75 -43.02
CA LYS A 73 83.57 -71.33 -43.39
C LYS A 73 82.09 -70.98 -43.60
N VAL A 74 81.36 -71.80 -44.37
CA VAL A 74 79.92 -71.60 -44.61
C VAL A 74 79.11 -71.71 -43.31
N ASN A 75 79.44 -72.65 -42.42
CA ASN A 75 78.80 -72.78 -41.11
C ASN A 75 79.03 -71.53 -40.23
N ASN A 76 80.26 -71.01 -40.19
CA ASN A 76 80.57 -69.78 -39.45
C ASN A 76 79.83 -68.54 -40.02
N GLU A 77 79.69 -68.45 -41.34
CA GLU A 77 78.90 -67.40 -42.01
C GLU A 77 77.40 -67.54 -41.71
N GLN A 78 76.86 -68.77 -41.69
CA GLN A 78 75.48 -69.04 -41.30
C GLN A 78 75.21 -68.71 -39.83
N ALA A 79 76.08 -69.12 -38.90
CA ALA A 79 75.97 -68.79 -37.49
C ALA A 79 76.02 -67.27 -37.25
N SER A 80 76.92 -66.56 -37.94
CA SER A 80 77.00 -65.09 -37.90
C SER A 80 75.71 -64.43 -38.41
N ARG A 81 75.09 -65.00 -39.45
CA ARG A 81 73.80 -64.52 -39.99
C ARG A 81 72.62 -64.83 -39.05
N ILE A 82 72.63 -65.95 -38.36
CA ILE A 82 71.62 -66.31 -37.35
C ILE A 82 71.66 -65.29 -36.21
N LEU A 83 72.83 -65.05 -35.61
CA LEU A 83 73.01 -64.06 -34.53
C LEU A 83 72.58 -62.64 -34.97
N ALA A 84 72.85 -62.25 -36.21
CA ALA A 84 72.40 -60.97 -36.76
C ALA A 84 70.87 -60.88 -36.92
N LEU A 85 70.20 -61.97 -37.30
CA LEU A 85 68.74 -62.05 -37.40
C LEU A 85 68.08 -62.09 -36.02
N GLU A 86 68.63 -62.84 -35.07
CA GLU A 86 68.19 -62.86 -33.66
C GLU A 86 68.29 -61.46 -33.03
N SER A 87 69.42 -60.77 -33.22
CA SER A 87 69.59 -59.39 -32.77
C SER A 87 68.52 -58.46 -33.35
N GLN A 88 68.27 -58.54 -34.68
CA GLN A 88 67.22 -57.77 -35.34
C GLN A 88 65.82 -58.09 -34.82
N LEU A 89 65.50 -59.37 -34.58
CA LEU A 89 64.22 -59.78 -34.01
C LEU A 89 64.01 -59.14 -32.63
N THR A 90 64.97 -59.27 -31.70
CA THR A 90 64.80 -58.69 -30.36
C THR A 90 64.62 -57.17 -30.37
N GLU A 91 65.20 -56.45 -31.34
CA GLU A 91 65.00 -55.01 -31.44
C GLU A 91 63.69 -54.63 -32.13
N ARG A 92 63.16 -55.48 -33.02
CA ARG A 92 61.78 -55.35 -33.52
C ARG A 92 60.75 -55.63 -32.43
N ASP A 93 61.01 -56.59 -31.56
CA ASP A 93 60.14 -56.91 -30.41
C ASP A 93 60.11 -55.71 -29.44
N ARG A 94 61.27 -55.18 -29.03
CA ARG A 94 61.35 -53.95 -28.22
C ARG A 94 60.71 -52.74 -28.89
N ALA A 95 60.81 -52.61 -30.22
CA ALA A 95 60.12 -51.54 -30.94
C ALA A 95 58.59 -51.72 -30.91
N GLY A 96 58.09 -52.96 -31.01
CA GLY A 96 56.68 -53.29 -30.85
C GLY A 96 56.16 -53.03 -29.43
N GLU A 97 56.95 -53.35 -28.40
CA GLU A 97 56.64 -53.03 -27.00
C GLU A 97 56.52 -51.51 -26.77
N ARG A 98 57.49 -50.73 -27.27
CA ARG A 98 57.45 -49.25 -27.21
C ARG A 98 56.20 -48.69 -27.90
N GLN A 99 55.91 -49.14 -29.12
CA GLN A 99 54.71 -48.72 -29.86
C GLN A 99 53.41 -49.13 -29.16
N SER A 100 53.38 -50.31 -28.53
CA SER A 100 52.24 -50.75 -27.72
C SER A 100 52.00 -49.84 -26.51
N ALA A 101 53.06 -49.44 -25.81
CA ALA A 101 52.99 -48.49 -24.70
C ALA A 101 52.54 -47.09 -25.15
N GLU A 102 53.08 -46.56 -26.26
CA GLU A 102 52.64 -45.29 -26.86
C GLU A 102 51.15 -45.31 -27.23
N ILE A 103 50.66 -46.42 -27.80
CA ILE A 103 49.24 -46.61 -28.14
C ILE A 103 48.36 -46.69 -26.88
N GLN A 104 48.84 -47.32 -25.79
CA GLN A 104 48.12 -47.37 -24.52
C GLN A 104 48.03 -45.99 -23.87
N GLU A 105 49.12 -45.21 -23.88
CA GLU A 105 49.08 -43.83 -23.35
C GLU A 105 48.17 -42.93 -24.18
N ALA A 106 48.21 -43.03 -25.52
CA ALA A 106 47.33 -42.29 -26.40
C ALA A 106 45.84 -42.60 -26.16
N ARG A 107 45.50 -43.87 -25.86
CA ARG A 107 44.13 -44.27 -25.48
C ARG A 107 43.70 -43.67 -24.15
N ALA A 108 44.52 -43.81 -23.10
CA ALA A 108 44.23 -43.23 -21.79
C ALA A 108 44.06 -41.70 -21.85
N ARG A 109 44.85 -41.01 -22.67
CA ARG A 109 44.68 -39.57 -22.94
C ARG A 109 43.36 -39.27 -23.67
N SER A 110 42.93 -40.09 -24.63
CA SER A 110 41.62 -39.94 -25.30
C SER A 110 40.48 -40.13 -24.29
N GLU A 111 40.49 -41.23 -23.53
CA GLU A 111 39.47 -41.57 -22.54
C GLU A 111 39.31 -40.44 -21.49
N SER A 112 40.42 -39.81 -21.07
CA SER A 112 40.38 -38.65 -20.19
C SER A 112 39.77 -37.39 -20.84
N LEU A 113 39.96 -37.18 -22.14
CA LEU A 113 39.37 -36.05 -22.88
C LEU A 113 37.88 -36.30 -23.16
N ASP A 114 37.51 -37.53 -23.51
CA ASP A 114 36.12 -37.95 -23.69
C ASP A 114 35.32 -37.78 -22.38
N ALA A 115 35.91 -38.15 -21.24
CA ALA A 115 35.33 -37.89 -19.91
C ALA A 115 35.15 -36.39 -19.62
N GLN A 116 36.12 -35.55 -19.99
CA GLN A 116 36.01 -34.09 -19.86
C GLN A 116 34.89 -33.52 -20.76
N ILE A 117 34.77 -34.00 -21.99
CA ILE A 117 33.72 -33.62 -22.94
C ILE A 117 32.33 -34.01 -22.39
N VAL A 118 32.18 -35.19 -21.78
CA VAL A 118 30.93 -35.59 -21.12
C VAL A 118 30.60 -34.69 -19.93
N SER A 119 31.59 -34.35 -19.09
CA SER A 119 31.40 -33.44 -17.96
C SER A 119 30.93 -32.05 -18.41
N MET A 120 31.60 -31.44 -19.40
CA MET A 120 31.24 -30.13 -19.94
C MET A 120 29.87 -30.12 -20.65
N ARG A 121 29.47 -31.24 -21.28
CA ARG A 121 28.11 -31.36 -21.84
C ARG A 121 27.05 -31.38 -20.74
N SER A 122 27.28 -32.12 -19.65
CA SER A 122 26.39 -32.14 -18.48
C SER A 122 26.21 -30.75 -17.87
N GLU A 123 27.31 -30.00 -17.72
CA GLU A 123 27.30 -28.60 -17.26
C GLU A 123 26.52 -27.68 -18.20
N LEU A 124 26.75 -27.79 -19.52
CA LEU A 124 26.01 -27.00 -20.53
C LEU A 124 24.51 -27.31 -20.56
N ASP A 125 24.11 -28.58 -20.39
CA ASP A 125 22.70 -28.96 -20.36
C ASP A 125 22.01 -28.54 -19.05
N GLY A 126 22.72 -28.57 -17.92
CA GLY A 126 22.28 -27.96 -16.67
C GLY A 126 22.09 -26.44 -16.80
N LEU A 127 23.07 -25.72 -17.37
CA LEU A 127 22.96 -24.29 -17.64
C LEU A 127 21.78 -23.97 -18.58
N ARG A 128 21.59 -24.75 -19.65
CA ARG A 128 20.42 -24.64 -20.55
C ARG A 128 19.09 -24.79 -19.80
N GLN A 129 18.98 -25.75 -18.89
CA GLN A 129 17.79 -25.91 -18.05
C GLN A 129 17.56 -24.66 -17.17
N THR A 130 18.60 -24.13 -16.52
CA THR A 130 18.43 -22.91 -15.72
C THR A 130 18.00 -21.70 -16.56
N VAL A 131 18.46 -21.59 -17.82
CA VAL A 131 18.04 -20.53 -18.75
C VAL A 131 16.55 -20.66 -19.09
N THR A 132 16.06 -21.84 -19.46
CA THR A 132 14.63 -22.03 -19.79
C THR A 132 13.73 -21.86 -18.56
N GLU A 133 14.18 -22.28 -17.37
CA GLU A 133 13.47 -21.99 -16.12
C GLU A 133 13.35 -20.49 -15.86
N LYS A 134 14.44 -19.72 -16.00
CA LYS A 134 14.43 -18.26 -15.84
C LYS A 134 13.60 -17.55 -16.92
N GLU A 135 13.62 -18.04 -18.16
CA GLU A 135 12.78 -17.53 -19.25
C GLU A 135 11.28 -17.75 -18.94
N THR A 136 10.89 -18.94 -18.46
CA THR A 136 9.49 -19.17 -18.06
C THR A 136 9.06 -18.33 -16.85
N LEU A 137 10.00 -18.01 -15.94
CA LEU A 137 9.74 -17.10 -14.82
C LEU A 137 9.60 -15.64 -15.29
N ALA A 138 10.43 -15.20 -16.23
CA ALA A 138 10.36 -13.85 -16.82
C ALA A 138 9.05 -13.65 -17.57
N ASN A 139 8.61 -14.64 -18.36
CA ASN A 139 7.33 -14.56 -19.08
C ASN A 139 6.14 -14.48 -18.11
N ARG A 140 6.08 -15.33 -17.07
CA ARG A 140 5.05 -15.22 -16.02
C ARG A 140 5.09 -13.87 -15.29
N ALA A 141 6.27 -13.27 -15.11
CA ALA A 141 6.40 -11.95 -14.50
C ALA A 141 5.85 -10.84 -15.41
N ALA A 142 6.04 -10.95 -16.73
CA ALA A 142 5.43 -10.06 -17.71
C ALA A 142 3.90 -10.20 -17.76
N ASP A 143 3.38 -11.44 -17.83
CA ASP A 143 1.93 -11.71 -17.79
C ASP A 143 1.26 -11.09 -16.54
N ASN A 144 1.90 -11.25 -15.38
CA ASN A 144 1.44 -10.66 -14.12
C ASN A 144 1.52 -9.13 -14.12
N LEU A 145 2.55 -8.54 -14.74
CA LEU A 145 2.71 -7.09 -14.86
C LEU A 145 1.62 -6.49 -15.75
N ASP A 146 1.29 -7.12 -16.88
CA ASP A 146 0.23 -6.66 -17.77
C ASP A 146 -1.17 -6.82 -17.14
N ALA A 147 -1.41 -7.90 -16.39
CA ALA A 147 -2.62 -8.06 -15.59
C ALA A 147 -2.75 -6.96 -14.50
N ALA A 148 -1.65 -6.61 -13.83
CA ALA A 148 -1.62 -5.52 -12.85
C ALA A 148 -1.81 -4.14 -13.50
N ASN A 149 -1.16 -3.88 -14.64
CA ASN A 149 -1.33 -2.65 -15.42
C ASN A 149 -2.79 -2.47 -15.87
N LYS A 150 -3.46 -3.56 -16.28
CA LYS A 150 -4.88 -3.55 -16.65
C LYS A 150 -5.78 -3.20 -15.47
N THR A 151 -5.63 -3.86 -14.32
CA THR A 151 -6.45 -3.54 -13.14
C THR A 151 -6.19 -2.13 -12.61
N ILE A 152 -4.96 -1.63 -12.70
CA ILE A 152 -4.64 -0.22 -12.41
C ILE A 152 -5.33 0.74 -13.39
N ALA A 153 -5.45 0.39 -14.68
CA ALA A 153 -6.20 1.19 -15.65
C ALA A 153 -7.71 1.17 -15.37
N ASP A 154 -8.27 0.01 -15.06
CA ASP A 154 -9.68 -0.16 -14.69
C ASP A 154 -10.03 0.68 -13.43
N PHE A 155 -9.20 0.64 -12.39
CA PHE A 155 -9.37 1.46 -11.19
C PHE A 155 -9.20 2.97 -11.46
N ARG A 156 -8.27 3.38 -12.33
CA ARG A 156 -8.15 4.79 -12.74
C ARG A 156 -9.40 5.29 -13.47
N SER A 157 -10.02 4.45 -14.29
CA SER A 157 -11.29 4.78 -14.95
C SER A 157 -12.43 4.95 -13.93
N GLN A 158 -12.54 4.04 -12.96
CA GLN A 158 -13.55 4.12 -11.89
C GLN A 158 -13.37 5.35 -11.00
N MET A 159 -12.11 5.70 -10.66
CA MET A 159 -11.80 6.93 -9.91
C MET A 159 -12.22 8.18 -10.69
N ALA A 160 -11.91 8.27 -11.98
CA ALA A 160 -12.29 9.41 -12.82
C ALA A 160 -13.82 9.53 -12.98
N GLU A 161 -14.54 8.41 -13.08
CA GLU A 161 -16.01 8.39 -13.13
C GLU A 161 -16.63 8.87 -11.81
N LEU A 162 -16.10 8.41 -10.66
CA LEU A 162 -16.54 8.85 -9.34
C LEU A 162 -16.23 10.34 -9.09
N GLU A 163 -15.04 10.81 -9.47
CA GLU A 163 -14.67 12.24 -9.39
C GLU A 163 -15.60 13.11 -10.23
N ALA A 164 -15.90 12.69 -11.47
CA ALA A 164 -16.85 13.39 -12.34
C ALA A 164 -18.26 13.42 -11.74
N LYS A 165 -18.74 12.27 -11.23
CA LYS A 165 -20.05 12.19 -10.58
C LYS A 165 -20.15 13.10 -9.36
N CYS A 166 -19.22 12.98 -8.41
CA CYS A 166 -19.18 13.82 -7.21
C CYS A 166 -19.09 15.31 -7.56
N LYS A 167 -18.35 15.68 -8.60
CA LYS A 167 -18.32 17.07 -9.09
C LYS A 167 -19.70 17.54 -9.59
N THR A 168 -20.38 16.76 -10.42
CA THR A 168 -21.73 17.14 -10.91
C THR A 168 -22.77 17.21 -9.78
N GLU A 169 -22.65 16.37 -8.76
CA GLU A 169 -23.52 16.37 -7.58
C GLU A 169 -23.29 17.62 -6.70
N VAL A 170 -22.02 18.01 -6.49
CA VAL A 170 -21.66 19.26 -5.81
C VAL A 170 -22.09 20.49 -6.61
N GLU A 171 -21.98 20.48 -7.95
CA GLU A 171 -22.47 21.57 -8.80
C GLU A 171 -24.00 21.69 -8.73
N GLY A 172 -24.74 20.57 -8.75
CA GLY A 172 -26.20 20.54 -8.56
C GLY A 172 -26.66 21.07 -7.20
N LEU A 173 -26.05 20.58 -6.11
CA LEU A 173 -26.37 21.02 -4.75
C LEU A 173 -26.05 22.52 -4.54
N ASN A 174 -25.01 23.06 -5.17
CA ASN A 174 -24.74 24.51 -5.13
C ASN A 174 -25.82 25.33 -5.84
N ILE A 175 -26.38 24.83 -6.94
CA ILE A 175 -27.51 25.49 -7.65
C ILE A 175 -28.77 25.46 -6.77
N GLU A 176 -29.09 24.33 -6.13
CA GLU A 176 -30.21 24.21 -5.21
C GLU A 176 -30.06 25.15 -4.00
N VAL A 177 -28.89 25.17 -3.36
CA VAL A 177 -28.57 26.09 -2.25
C VAL A 177 -28.66 27.56 -2.69
N ALA A 178 -28.31 27.89 -3.93
CA ALA A 178 -28.49 29.24 -4.47
C ALA A 178 -29.97 29.61 -4.66
N SER A 179 -30.80 28.68 -5.17
CA SER A 179 -32.25 28.88 -5.28
C SER A 179 -32.91 29.07 -3.92
N LEU A 180 -32.64 28.17 -2.96
CA LEU A 180 -33.20 28.24 -1.61
C LEU A 180 -32.81 29.54 -0.89
N LYS A 181 -31.59 30.07 -1.11
CA LYS A 181 -31.18 31.38 -0.60
C LYS A 181 -31.99 32.53 -1.21
N ALA A 182 -32.30 32.47 -2.50
CA ALA A 182 -33.14 33.47 -3.17
C ALA A 182 -34.60 33.42 -2.67
N ASP A 183 -35.16 32.23 -2.48
CA ASP A 183 -36.50 32.03 -1.93
C ASP A 183 -36.59 32.50 -0.46
N ILE A 184 -35.59 32.19 0.37
CA ILE A 184 -35.49 32.71 1.75
C ILE A 184 -35.41 34.24 1.76
N ALA A 185 -34.62 34.86 0.86
CA ALA A 185 -34.54 36.31 0.76
C ALA A 185 -35.89 36.94 0.36
N LYS A 186 -36.57 36.35 -0.63
CA LYS A 186 -37.91 36.77 -1.07
C LYS A 186 -38.92 36.67 0.07
N LEU A 187 -39.04 35.51 0.72
CA LEU A 187 -39.94 35.28 1.86
C LEU A 187 -39.61 36.21 3.03
N SER A 188 -38.34 36.53 3.26
CA SER A 188 -37.94 37.51 4.28
C SER A 188 -38.40 38.93 3.95
N THR A 189 -38.35 39.35 2.68
CA THR A 189 -38.92 40.65 2.27
C THR A 189 -40.44 40.67 2.38
N GLU A 190 -41.11 39.59 1.97
CA GLU A 190 -42.56 39.44 2.09
C GLU A 190 -43.01 39.47 3.57
N ARG A 191 -42.30 38.77 4.46
CA ARG A 191 -42.55 38.81 5.92
C ARG A 191 -42.38 40.21 6.51
N GLU A 192 -41.42 41.00 6.04
CA GLU A 192 -41.24 42.35 6.59
C GLU A 192 -42.23 43.36 6.01
N THR A 193 -42.63 43.24 4.73
CA THR A 193 -43.75 44.04 4.19
C THR A 193 -45.08 43.74 4.88
N THR A 194 -45.38 42.47 5.17
CA THR A 194 -46.61 42.07 5.89
C THR A 194 -46.55 42.46 7.37
N ASN A 195 -45.39 42.37 8.03
CA ASN A 195 -45.18 42.97 9.37
C ASN A 195 -45.42 44.48 9.37
N GLN A 196 -44.97 45.20 8.34
CA GLN A 196 -45.15 46.64 8.25
C GLN A 196 -46.62 47.03 8.03
N GLN A 197 -47.31 46.34 7.11
CA GLN A 197 -48.76 46.44 6.93
C GLN A 197 -49.53 46.12 8.21
N LEU A 198 -49.10 45.12 9.00
CA LEU A 198 -49.72 44.78 10.28
C LEU A 198 -49.55 45.89 11.33
N LYS A 199 -48.36 46.53 11.42
CA LYS A 199 -48.14 47.70 12.29
C LYS A 199 -49.02 48.87 11.87
N GLU A 200 -49.15 49.13 10.58
CA GLU A 200 -49.99 50.21 10.01
C GLU A 200 -51.48 49.95 10.29
N ALA A 201 -51.96 48.73 10.10
CA ALA A 201 -53.31 48.32 10.45
C ALA A 201 -53.59 48.41 11.96
N GLN A 202 -52.60 48.05 12.81
CA GLN A 202 -52.70 48.22 14.27
C GLN A 202 -52.75 49.69 14.69
N ALA A 203 -51.97 50.56 14.05
CA ALA A 203 -52.00 52.01 14.29
C ALA A 203 -53.35 52.63 13.87
N ALA A 204 -53.84 52.29 12.68
CA ALA A 204 -55.15 52.73 12.21
C ALA A 204 -56.31 52.21 13.08
N LEU A 205 -56.22 50.97 13.59
CA LEU A 205 -57.19 50.42 14.54
C LEU A 205 -57.16 51.15 15.88
N ALA A 206 -55.97 51.52 16.39
CA ALA A 206 -55.84 52.32 17.61
C ALA A 206 -56.40 53.75 17.44
N GLU A 207 -56.13 54.39 16.30
CA GLU A 207 -56.71 55.70 15.94
C GLU A 207 -58.24 55.63 15.84
N ALA A 208 -58.78 54.65 15.10
CA ALA A 208 -60.23 54.42 15.01
C ALA A 208 -60.87 54.14 16.39
N THR A 209 -60.17 53.40 17.27
CA THR A 209 -60.63 53.15 18.65
C THR A 209 -60.67 54.44 19.47
N THR A 210 -59.66 55.31 19.37
CA THR A 210 -59.68 56.60 20.10
C THR A 210 -60.72 57.57 19.54
N SER A 211 -60.98 57.56 18.22
CA SER A 211 -62.05 58.34 17.59
C SER A 211 -63.45 57.87 17.99
N LEU A 212 -63.66 56.54 18.09
CA LEU A 212 -64.91 55.96 18.59
C LEU A 212 -65.13 56.29 20.07
N GLU A 213 -64.09 56.23 20.89
CA GLU A 213 -64.13 56.60 22.31
C GLU A 213 -64.39 58.11 22.53
N GLN A 214 -63.89 58.98 21.65
CA GLN A 214 -64.25 60.41 21.63
C GLN A 214 -65.71 60.62 21.23
N SER A 215 -66.17 59.92 20.19
CA SER A 215 -67.56 59.98 19.71
C SER A 215 -68.54 59.53 20.78
N ARG A 216 -68.22 58.45 21.50
CA ARG A 216 -68.99 57.92 22.63
C ARG A 216 -69.11 58.92 23.78
N LYS A 217 -68.03 59.61 24.14
CA LYS A 217 -68.06 60.65 25.20
C LYS A 217 -68.96 61.83 24.81
N LEU A 218 -68.96 62.21 23.55
CA LEU A 218 -69.86 63.23 23.01
C LEU A 218 -71.32 62.75 22.98
N GLU A 219 -71.57 61.48 22.67
CA GLU A 219 -72.89 60.84 22.78
C GLU A 219 -73.40 60.80 24.23
N GLU A 220 -72.54 60.45 25.20
CA GLU A 220 -72.84 60.48 26.63
C GLU A 220 -73.12 61.92 27.14
N GLU A 221 -72.35 62.92 26.68
CA GLU A 221 -72.61 64.35 26.97
C GLU A 221 -73.95 64.84 26.36
N LEU A 222 -74.27 64.44 25.12
CA LEU A 222 -75.56 64.71 24.50
C LEU A 222 -76.72 64.03 25.24
N HIS A 223 -76.54 62.80 25.74
CA HIS A 223 -77.57 62.12 26.53
C HIS A 223 -77.82 62.80 27.88
N LEU A 224 -76.76 63.26 28.57
CA LEU A 224 -76.89 64.10 29.76
C LEU A 224 -77.58 65.44 29.44
N LYS A 225 -77.35 66.00 28.25
CA LYS A 225 -78.00 67.25 27.84
C LYS A 225 -79.48 67.06 27.46
N ILE A 226 -79.83 65.95 26.83
CA ILE A 226 -81.22 65.57 26.51
C ILE A 226 -82.00 65.36 27.81
N THR A 227 -81.50 64.54 28.73
CA THR A 227 -82.20 64.24 30.00
C THR A 227 -82.40 65.47 30.89
N GLU A 228 -81.46 66.42 30.92
CA GLU A 228 -81.67 67.71 31.60
C GLU A 228 -82.67 68.62 30.86
N LEU A 229 -82.74 68.59 29.52
CA LEU A 229 -83.78 69.31 28.76
C LEU A 229 -85.17 68.69 28.94
N GLU A 230 -85.27 67.36 29.00
CA GLU A 230 -86.51 66.63 29.28
C GLU A 230 -87.04 67.00 30.67
N LYS A 231 -86.18 66.98 31.69
CA LYS A 231 -86.50 67.41 33.06
C LYS A 231 -86.87 68.89 33.16
N GLN A 232 -86.23 69.77 32.39
CA GLN A 232 -86.63 71.19 32.30
C GLN A 232 -88.00 71.34 31.63
N ASN A 233 -88.33 70.51 30.65
CA ASN A 233 -89.63 70.46 30.01
C ASN A 233 -90.72 69.90 30.94
N GLU A 234 -90.43 68.85 31.72
CA GLU A 234 -91.33 68.34 32.78
C GLU A 234 -91.64 69.43 33.81
N LEU A 235 -90.61 70.15 34.30
CA LEU A 235 -90.78 71.26 35.22
C LEU A 235 -91.60 72.41 34.60
N HIS A 236 -91.39 72.71 33.32
CA HIS A 236 -92.18 73.71 32.60
C HIS A 236 -93.66 73.27 32.43
N VAL A 237 -93.91 72.00 32.12
CA VAL A 237 -95.26 71.42 32.05
C VAL A 237 -95.94 71.47 33.43
N GLN A 238 -95.24 71.11 34.50
CA GLN A 238 -95.80 71.20 35.85
C GLN A 238 -96.08 72.66 36.25
N ASN A 239 -95.15 73.58 36.02
CA ASN A 239 -95.38 75.02 36.20
C ASN A 239 -96.59 75.52 35.38
N SER A 240 -96.81 74.98 34.17
CA SER A 240 -97.98 75.31 33.34
C SER A 240 -99.30 74.75 33.92
N VAL A 241 -99.28 73.60 34.58
CA VAL A 241 -100.45 73.01 35.27
C VAL A 241 -100.73 73.75 36.58
N GLU A 242 -99.70 74.15 37.32
CA GLU A 242 -99.82 75.00 38.50
C GLU A 242 -100.34 76.40 38.13
N LEU A 243 -99.87 77.00 37.02
CA LEU A 243 -100.45 78.23 36.47
C LEU A 243 -101.90 78.08 36.02
N GLN A 244 -102.27 76.94 35.42
CA GLN A 244 -103.65 76.68 35.00
C GLN A 244 -104.60 76.50 36.20
N THR A 245 -104.19 75.78 37.25
CA THR A 245 -104.98 75.63 38.48
C THR A 245 -105.02 76.92 39.32
N LEU A 246 -103.95 77.73 39.30
CA LEU A 246 -103.95 79.08 39.88
C LEU A 246 -104.91 80.01 39.10
N LYS A 247 -104.99 79.88 37.79
CA LYS A 247 -105.94 80.61 36.94
C LYS A 247 -107.39 80.18 37.20
N GLU A 248 -107.66 78.88 37.33
CA GLU A 248 -108.98 78.35 37.69
C GLU A 248 -109.44 78.77 39.10
N THR A 249 -108.51 78.84 40.07
CA THR A 249 -108.82 79.38 41.40
C THR A 249 -109.01 80.90 41.40
N ILE A 250 -108.32 81.65 40.55
CA ILE A 250 -108.62 83.08 40.29
C ILE A 250 -110.00 83.25 39.64
N GLU A 251 -110.37 82.39 38.68
CA GLU A 251 -111.69 82.36 38.04
C GLU A 251 -112.80 82.10 39.08
N SER A 252 -112.61 81.10 39.94
CA SER A 252 -113.52 80.78 41.06
C SER A 252 -113.62 81.93 42.08
N LEU A 253 -112.51 82.57 42.45
CA LEU A 253 -112.52 83.74 43.31
C LEU A 253 -113.22 84.93 42.65
N ASN A 254 -113.10 85.08 41.33
CA ASN A 254 -113.82 86.10 40.55
C ASN A 254 -115.33 85.81 40.51
N GLU A 255 -115.77 84.56 40.38
CA GLU A 255 -117.18 84.19 40.55
C GLU A 255 -117.68 84.51 41.97
N ILE A 256 -116.93 84.13 43.01
CA ILE A 256 -117.27 84.44 44.41
C ILE A 256 -117.35 85.96 44.64
N ILE A 257 -116.42 86.74 44.07
CA ILE A 257 -116.45 88.21 44.11
C ILE A 257 -117.67 88.75 43.37
N ASN A 258 -118.05 88.18 42.23
CA ASN A 258 -119.27 88.55 41.52
C ASN A 258 -120.55 88.22 42.30
N GLU A 259 -120.60 87.07 42.99
CA GLU A 259 -121.74 86.69 43.84
C GLU A 259 -121.81 87.57 45.11
N ARG A 260 -120.66 87.93 45.69
CA ARG A 260 -120.57 88.93 46.75
C ARG A 260 -120.98 90.32 46.24
N ASN A 261 -120.65 90.70 45.01
CA ASN A 261 -121.09 91.95 44.41
C ASN A 261 -122.60 91.98 44.12
N LYS A 262 -123.21 90.87 43.67
CA LYS A 262 -124.68 90.71 43.62
C LYS A 262 -125.28 90.87 45.02
N THR A 263 -124.70 90.21 46.03
CA THR A 263 -125.13 90.30 47.44
C THR A 263 -125.05 91.74 47.97
N ILE A 264 -123.96 92.46 47.68
CA ILE A 264 -123.75 93.87 48.07
C ILE A 264 -124.75 94.78 47.33
N ARG A 265 -125.07 94.53 46.05
CA ARG A 265 -126.14 95.25 45.34
C ARG A 265 -127.50 95.01 46.01
N LEU A 266 -127.82 93.77 46.37
CA LEU A 266 -129.08 93.41 47.05
C LEU A 266 -129.18 94.01 48.46
N GLN A 267 -128.07 94.07 49.20
CA GLN A 267 -127.98 94.76 50.48
C GLN A 267 -128.10 96.28 50.32
N LYS A 268 -127.44 96.89 49.32
CA LYS A 268 -127.61 98.32 48.99
C LYS A 268 -129.06 98.64 48.59
N GLN A 269 -129.72 97.77 47.83
CA GLN A 269 -131.15 97.90 47.52
C GLN A 269 -131.99 97.89 48.80
N LYS A 270 -131.86 96.87 49.65
CA LYS A 270 -132.57 96.79 50.94
C LYS A 270 -132.30 97.99 51.85
N LEU A 271 -131.08 98.53 51.86
CA LEU A 271 -130.73 99.72 52.63
C LEU A 271 -131.38 100.99 52.07
N THR A 272 -131.53 101.09 50.74
CA THR A 272 -132.28 102.17 50.07
C THR A 272 -133.80 102.04 50.35
N GLU A 273 -134.33 100.82 50.38
CA GLU A 273 -135.72 100.53 50.74
C GLU A 273 -136.01 100.87 52.22
N PHE A 274 -135.09 100.57 53.14
CA PHE A 274 -135.18 101.01 54.54
C PHE A 274 -135.10 102.54 54.68
N LYS A 275 -134.20 103.22 53.94
CA LYS A 275 -134.16 104.69 53.90
C LYS A 275 -135.47 105.30 53.38
N ARG A 276 -136.16 104.64 52.45
CA ARG A 276 -137.48 105.05 51.95
C ARG A 276 -138.58 104.82 52.99
N ALA A 277 -138.56 103.70 53.71
CA ALA A 277 -139.57 103.35 54.71
C ALA A 277 -139.56 104.26 55.96
N LEU A 278 -138.38 104.75 56.36
CA LEU A 278 -138.22 105.67 57.50
C LEU A 278 -138.38 107.17 57.11
N GLY A 279 -138.77 107.46 55.87
CA GLY A 279 -138.66 108.80 55.26
C GLY A 279 -139.93 109.69 55.26
N GLN A 280 -141.02 109.30 55.92
CA GLN A 280 -142.27 110.09 55.95
C GLN A 280 -142.88 110.16 57.36
N GLY A 281 -142.15 110.79 58.30
CA GLY A 281 -142.62 111.02 59.68
C GLY A 281 -141.83 112.15 60.36
N LEU A 282 -142.40 113.36 60.33
CA LEU A 282 -141.78 114.64 60.71
C LEU A 282 -140.57 115.08 59.86
N GLN A 283 -140.51 116.38 59.58
CA GLN A 283 -139.48 117.03 58.75
C GLN A 283 -138.46 117.75 59.64
N GLY A 284 -137.17 117.58 59.34
CA GLY A 284 -136.06 118.37 59.91
C GLY A 284 -135.40 119.22 58.83
N ALA A 285 -134.94 120.42 59.17
CA ALA A 285 -134.57 121.45 58.19
C ALA A 285 -133.07 121.84 58.22
N LYS A 286 -132.54 122.21 57.03
CA LYS A 286 -131.24 122.87 56.76
C LYS A 286 -129.98 122.02 57.03
N SER A 287 -128.76 122.40 56.60
CA SER A 287 -128.28 123.03 55.33
C SER A 287 -126.74 123.22 55.41
N MET A 288 -125.98 123.02 54.31
CA MET A 288 -124.52 123.33 54.17
C MET A 288 -123.59 122.48 55.08
N ALA A 289 -122.27 122.30 54.87
CA ALA A 289 -121.30 122.61 53.78
C ALA A 289 -120.27 121.42 53.68
N SER A 290 -119.61 121.12 52.55
CA SER A 290 -118.24 121.57 52.13
C SER A 290 -117.09 121.27 53.13
N SER A 291 -115.87 120.83 52.77
CA SER A 291 -115.22 120.60 51.45
C SER A 291 -113.94 119.72 51.56
N SER A 292 -113.35 119.31 50.40
CA SER A 292 -111.91 119.18 49.96
C SER A 292 -110.75 118.85 50.96
N THR A 293 -109.52 118.41 50.65
CA THR A 293 -108.61 118.25 49.47
C THR A 293 -107.45 117.27 49.90
N ALA A 294 -106.44 116.77 49.17
CA ALA A 294 -105.94 116.85 47.77
C ALA A 294 -105.48 115.41 47.30
N LEU A 295 -104.51 115.03 46.43
CA LEU A 295 -103.20 115.48 45.86
C LEU A 295 -102.02 115.56 46.86
N ALA A 296 -100.74 115.29 46.53
CA ALA A 296 -100.02 114.84 45.30
C ALA A 296 -98.92 113.82 45.72
N ASP A 297 -98.38 112.88 44.93
CA ASP A 297 -97.85 112.85 43.54
C ASP A 297 -96.40 113.36 43.41
N GLU A 298 -95.49 112.56 42.81
CA GLU A 298 -94.21 112.91 42.13
C GLU A 298 -93.34 111.67 41.77
N GLU A 299 -92.48 111.79 40.75
CA GLU A 299 -91.63 110.73 40.19
C GLU A 299 -90.13 110.89 40.52
N SER A 300 -89.33 109.81 40.38
CA SER A 300 -88.14 109.78 39.48
C SER A 300 -87.12 108.69 39.81
N GLN A 301 -86.73 107.92 38.79
CA GLN A 301 -85.36 107.40 38.50
C GLN A 301 -84.68 106.46 39.53
N SER A 302 -84.01 105.35 39.17
CA SER A 302 -83.82 104.57 37.92
C SER A 302 -83.12 103.22 38.32
N THR A 303 -82.83 102.19 37.51
CA THR A 303 -82.79 101.98 36.04
C THR A 303 -82.98 100.49 35.69
N GLY A 304 -83.54 100.19 34.51
CA GLY A 304 -83.07 99.14 33.57
C GLY A 304 -82.79 97.68 34.01
N PRO A 305 -83.64 96.71 33.62
CA PRO A 305 -83.34 95.27 33.52
C PRO A 305 -83.13 94.88 32.01
N PRO A 306 -83.28 93.64 31.46
CA PRO A 306 -83.51 92.30 32.07
C PRO A 306 -82.75 91.10 31.39
N LEU A 307 -83.11 89.86 31.77
CA LEU A 307 -83.09 88.56 31.02
C LEU A 307 -81.80 87.79 30.63
N HIS A 308 -81.87 86.46 30.88
CA HIS A 308 -81.43 85.27 30.11
C HIS A 308 -79.95 84.87 29.86
N LEU A 309 -79.63 83.68 30.38
CA LEU A 309 -79.04 82.48 29.74
C LEU A 309 -77.81 82.55 28.78
N SER A 310 -76.84 81.69 29.13
CA SER A 310 -76.09 80.75 28.26
C SER A 310 -74.75 81.12 27.60
N ALA A 311 -73.94 80.05 27.51
CA ALA A 311 -72.88 79.73 26.52
C ALA A 311 -71.45 80.30 26.70
N SER A 312 -70.49 79.36 26.52
CA SER A 312 -69.03 79.54 26.52
C SER A 312 -68.48 79.84 25.13
N THR A 313 -67.29 80.44 25.03
CA THR A 313 -66.24 80.32 23.96
C THR A 313 -65.18 81.44 24.17
N SER A 314 -63.90 81.36 23.77
CA SER A 314 -63.08 80.24 23.26
C SER A 314 -61.57 80.57 23.28
N THR A 315 -60.73 79.62 23.76
CA THR A 315 -59.36 79.28 23.26
C THR A 315 -58.29 80.42 23.23
N PRO A 316 -57.06 80.27 22.68
CA PRO A 316 -56.32 79.08 22.17
C PRO A 316 -54.84 78.95 22.67
N VAL A 317 -54.07 78.05 22.01
CA VAL A 317 -52.58 78.07 21.80
C VAL A 317 -51.65 77.19 22.70
N GLN A 318 -51.27 76.03 22.11
CA GLN A 318 -49.93 75.39 22.04
C GLN A 318 -49.21 74.70 23.24
N GLN A 319 -48.99 73.37 23.04
CA GLN A 319 -47.68 72.67 22.90
C GLN A 319 -46.97 71.91 24.06
N GLN A 320 -46.51 70.71 23.63
CA GLN A 320 -45.24 70.00 23.91
C GLN A 320 -45.03 69.07 25.13
N PHE A 321 -45.09 67.77 24.81
CA PHE A 321 -44.06 66.73 25.07
C PHE A 321 -43.58 66.40 26.51
N VAL A 322 -44.23 65.38 27.09
CA VAL A 322 -43.66 64.02 27.34
C VAL A 322 -42.20 63.90 27.84
N ARG A 323 -42.08 63.34 29.05
CA ARG A 323 -40.95 62.58 29.63
C ARG A 323 -41.21 61.05 29.47
N PRO A 324 -40.30 60.10 29.79
CA PRO A 324 -38.82 60.07 29.72
C PRO A 324 -38.22 58.69 29.25
N VAL A 325 -36.88 58.64 29.05
CA VAL A 325 -35.89 57.60 29.49
C VAL A 325 -36.18 56.06 29.36
N THR A 326 -35.10 55.31 29.01
CA THR A 326 -34.93 53.81 29.03
C THR A 326 -35.72 53.00 27.98
N SER A 327 -35.29 51.78 27.58
CA SER A 327 -34.26 50.86 28.11
C SER A 327 -33.37 50.15 27.05
N VAL A 328 -32.31 49.51 27.55
CA VAL A 328 -31.26 48.65 26.94
C VAL A 328 -31.36 47.27 27.65
N PRO A 329 -30.82 46.09 27.21
CA PRO A 329 -30.18 45.59 25.97
C PRO A 329 -30.99 44.36 25.42
N PRO A 330 -30.49 43.11 25.17
CA PRO A 330 -29.23 42.57 24.60
C PRO A 330 -29.40 41.51 23.47
N SER A 331 -28.24 41.02 22.97
CA SER A 331 -27.92 39.58 22.72
C SER A 331 -27.68 39.09 21.28
N ALA A 332 -26.58 38.31 21.18
CA ALA A 332 -26.26 37.28 20.16
C ALA A 332 -26.00 37.76 18.71
N SER A 333 -25.12 37.12 17.92
CA SER A 333 -24.38 35.86 18.11
C SER A 333 -22.87 35.99 17.86
N ARG A 334 -22.12 35.00 18.35
CA ARG A 334 -20.68 34.73 18.12
C ARG A 334 -20.56 33.22 17.74
N PRO A 335 -19.33 32.69 17.61
CA PRO A 335 -18.52 32.41 16.39
C PRO A 335 -18.96 31.04 15.76
N PRO A 336 -18.12 30.24 15.06
CA PRO A 336 -16.77 30.41 14.50
C PRO A 336 -16.69 30.03 12.99
N GLU A 337 -15.48 29.81 12.48
CA GLU A 337 -14.99 28.53 11.91
C GLU A 337 -13.45 28.63 11.69
N HIS A 338 -12.79 27.49 11.49
CA HIS A 338 -11.34 27.20 11.54
C HIS A 338 -10.40 28.09 10.68
N SER A 339 -9.12 28.36 11.00
CA SER A 339 -8.06 27.71 11.80
C SER A 339 -7.25 26.59 11.10
N THR A 340 -6.15 27.01 10.46
CA THR A 340 -4.81 26.36 10.47
C THR A 340 -4.64 24.85 10.23
N PHE A 341 -3.99 24.49 9.11
CA PHE A 341 -2.97 23.43 9.12
C PHE A 341 -1.77 23.76 8.21
N VAL A 342 -0.78 22.87 8.11
CA VAL A 342 0.66 23.19 7.95
C VAL A 342 1.43 22.09 7.18
N HIS A 343 2.60 22.43 6.59
CA HIS A 343 3.63 21.55 5.95
C HIS A 343 3.25 20.92 4.57
N SER A 344 4.15 20.48 3.68
CA SER A 344 5.63 20.64 3.53
C SER A 344 6.10 20.32 2.08
N THR A 345 7.44 20.38 1.86
CA THR A 345 8.18 19.98 0.64
C THR A 345 7.94 18.53 0.15
N PRO A 346 8.21 18.23 -1.14
CA PRO A 346 9.52 17.67 -1.53
C PRO A 346 10.25 18.54 -2.57
N ILE A 347 11.57 18.73 -2.53
CA ILE A 347 12.66 17.77 -2.79
C ILE A 347 12.61 17.19 -4.21
N THR A 348 13.61 17.52 -5.02
CA THR A 348 14.00 16.76 -6.22
C THR A 348 15.52 16.68 -6.24
N THR A 349 16.06 15.47 -6.08
CA THR A 349 17.51 15.22 -6.10
C THR A 349 17.90 14.47 -7.37
N THR A 350 18.70 15.13 -8.20
CA THR A 350 19.47 14.53 -9.31
C THR A 350 20.94 14.88 -9.06
N SER A 351 21.77 13.96 -8.57
CA SER A 351 22.37 12.80 -9.25
C SER A 351 23.74 13.12 -9.88
N SER A 352 24.82 12.90 -9.13
CA SER A 352 26.17 12.52 -9.58
C SER A 352 27.11 12.39 -8.37
N SER A 353 28.25 11.69 -8.39
CA SER A 353 28.75 10.53 -9.16
C SER A 353 30.16 10.21 -8.63
N SER A 354 30.54 8.92 -8.51
CA SER A 354 31.95 8.44 -8.47
C SER A 354 32.82 8.77 -7.22
N SER A 355 33.93 8.07 -6.90
CA SER A 355 34.40 6.67 -7.13
C SER A 355 35.75 6.41 -6.39
N LEU A 356 36.17 5.13 -6.25
CA LEU A 356 37.52 4.65 -5.79
C LEU A 356 37.85 4.87 -4.28
N GLY A 357 38.78 4.15 -3.61
CA GLY A 357 39.58 2.94 -3.94
C GLY A 357 40.71 2.66 -2.90
N LEU A 358 41.32 1.44 -2.93
CA LEU A 358 42.43 0.90 -2.07
C LEU A 358 42.06 0.57 -0.59
N VAL A 359 42.45 -0.55 0.09
CA VAL A 359 43.71 -1.36 0.29
C VAL A 359 44.57 -0.79 1.47
N ASP A 360 44.97 -1.51 2.55
CA ASP A 360 45.64 -2.84 2.64
C ASP A 360 45.62 -3.60 4.03
N GLN A 361 46.14 -4.84 4.02
CA GLN A 361 46.58 -5.89 5.01
C GLN A 361 46.69 -5.76 6.57
N SER A 362 46.30 -6.88 7.24
CA SER A 362 46.89 -7.55 8.45
C SER A 362 46.75 -6.90 9.85
N LYS A 363 46.81 -7.60 11.01
CA LYS A 363 47.49 -8.86 11.41
C LYS A 363 46.84 -9.57 12.65
N ASP A 364 47.42 -10.66 13.14
CA ASP A 364 46.96 -11.61 14.20
C ASP A 364 46.72 -11.03 15.62
N THR A 365 45.92 -11.71 16.47
CA THR A 365 46.37 -12.61 17.57
C THR A 365 45.17 -13.18 18.39
N THR A 366 45.31 -14.40 18.94
CA THR A 366 44.45 -15.11 19.93
C THR A 366 44.53 -14.47 21.36
N PRO A 367 43.75 -14.86 22.42
CA PRO A 367 43.15 -16.19 22.68
C PRO A 367 41.74 -16.24 23.36
N SER A 368 41.28 -17.47 23.62
CA SER A 368 40.20 -17.83 24.56
C SER A 368 40.71 -17.80 26.03
N PRO A 369 39.84 -17.84 27.06
CA PRO A 369 39.37 -19.14 27.55
C PRO A 369 37.91 -19.22 28.09
N ASN A 370 37.18 -20.23 27.62
CA ASN A 370 36.55 -21.30 28.41
C ASN A 370 35.93 -21.01 29.81
N CYS A 371 34.60 -21.13 29.93
CA CYS A 371 33.80 -21.71 31.04
C CYS A 371 32.29 -21.49 30.75
N GLY A 372 31.33 -22.34 31.15
CA GLY A 372 31.37 -23.69 31.74
C GLY A 372 29.93 -24.23 31.84
N ILE A 373 29.71 -25.54 31.65
CA ILE A 373 28.36 -26.17 31.60
C ILE A 373 28.07 -26.93 32.89
N LEU A 374 26.92 -26.70 33.53
CA LEU A 374 26.21 -27.63 34.44
C LEU A 374 24.70 -27.27 34.50
N PRO A 375 23.80 -28.15 35.00
CA PRO A 375 22.63 -28.55 34.22
C PRO A 375 21.26 -28.08 34.75
N VAL A 376 20.23 -28.34 33.95
CA VAL A 376 18.81 -28.23 34.29
C VAL A 376 18.25 -29.59 34.69
N GLU A 377 17.53 -29.65 35.82
CA GLU A 377 16.73 -30.82 36.20
C GLU A 377 15.30 -30.76 35.64
N SER A 378 14.66 -31.94 35.64
CA SER A 378 13.31 -32.20 35.14
C SER A 378 12.21 -31.34 35.77
N LEU A 379 11.14 -31.04 35.01
CA LEU A 379 9.79 -31.54 35.31
C LEU A 379 8.76 -31.17 34.23
N CYS A 380 8.01 -32.17 33.76
CA CYS A 380 6.71 -32.01 33.09
C CYS A 380 5.66 -32.76 33.93
N PRO A 381 4.49 -32.16 34.14
CA PRO A 381 3.24 -32.77 33.65
C PRO A 381 2.23 -31.74 33.10
N LEU A 382 1.06 -32.06 32.51
CA LEU A 382 0.55 -33.22 31.75
C LEU A 382 -0.97 -33.00 31.50
N GLU A 383 -1.47 -33.16 30.26
CA GLU A 383 -2.91 -33.14 29.89
C GLU A 383 -3.65 -31.81 30.19
N LYS A 384 -4.90 -31.52 29.76
CA LYS A 384 -5.87 -32.11 28.79
C LYS A 384 -6.66 -30.95 28.13
N GLY A 385 -7.41 -31.20 27.05
CA GLY A 385 -8.10 -30.16 26.25
C GLY A 385 -9.63 -30.04 26.41
N THR A 386 -10.28 -29.73 25.27
CA THR A 386 -11.73 -29.55 24.97
C THR A 386 -12.43 -28.22 25.33
N ASP A 387 -13.09 -27.71 24.28
CA ASP A 387 -14.27 -26.82 24.17
C ASP A 387 -14.24 -25.34 24.62
N GLY A 388 -14.87 -24.50 23.78
CA GLY A 388 -15.12 -23.06 24.00
C GLY A 388 -16.63 -22.77 24.18
N PRO A 389 -17.20 -21.62 23.73
CA PRO A 389 -16.62 -20.53 22.93
C PRO A 389 -16.79 -19.14 23.59
N VAL A 390 -17.01 -18.09 22.79
CA VAL A 390 -17.35 -16.69 23.14
C VAL A 390 -16.16 -15.76 23.48
N SER A 391 -15.97 -14.74 22.64
CA SER A 391 -15.24 -13.50 22.98
C SER A 391 -16.23 -12.45 23.50
N PRO A 392 -15.82 -11.52 24.39
CA PRO A 392 -15.32 -10.25 23.85
C PRO A 392 -14.21 -9.54 24.66
N SER A 393 -13.32 -8.87 23.91
CA SER A 393 -12.55 -7.65 24.24
C SER A 393 -12.43 -7.18 25.71
N TYR A 394 -11.20 -7.15 26.22
CA TYR A 394 -10.70 -6.03 27.04
C TYR A 394 -9.21 -5.75 26.76
N TYR A 395 -8.80 -4.49 26.93
CA TYR A 395 -7.46 -3.99 26.60
C TYR A 395 -6.44 -4.10 27.75
N HIS A 396 -5.17 -3.87 27.41
CA HIS A 396 -4.01 -3.66 28.29
C HIS A 396 -3.53 -4.82 29.19
N ARG A 397 -2.39 -5.39 28.80
CA ARG A 397 -1.29 -5.73 29.72
C ARG A 397 -0.05 -4.93 29.29
N PRO A 398 0.77 -4.38 30.21
CA PRO A 398 1.93 -3.56 29.81
C PRO A 398 2.97 -4.36 29.03
N MET A 399 3.39 -3.82 27.88
CA MET A 399 4.62 -4.21 27.19
C MET A 399 5.79 -3.43 27.81
N ALA A 400 6.38 -3.96 28.88
CA ALA A 400 7.56 -3.41 29.54
C ALA A 400 8.38 -4.59 30.07
N ASP A 401 9.37 -5.01 29.27
CA ASP A 401 10.49 -5.95 29.54
C ASP A 401 11.11 -6.45 28.21
N PHE A 402 10.38 -6.32 27.09
CA PHE A 402 10.94 -6.39 25.74
C PHE A 402 11.69 -5.09 25.34
N GLU A 403 12.35 -4.42 26.29
CA GLU A 403 13.11 -3.21 25.98
C GLU A 403 14.38 -3.54 25.20
N LEU A 404 14.33 -3.19 23.91
CA LEU A 404 15.48 -2.92 23.07
C LEU A 404 16.49 -4.07 22.92
N VAL A 405 16.07 -5.13 22.20
CA VAL A 405 17.02 -5.85 21.33
C VAL A 405 17.66 -4.82 20.41
N ASN A 406 18.90 -4.44 20.71
CA ASN A 406 19.62 -3.41 19.97
C ASN A 406 19.85 -3.90 18.53
N PHE A 407 19.11 -3.35 17.57
CA PHE A 407 19.14 -3.80 16.18
C PHE A 407 20.49 -3.56 15.50
N ASP A 408 21.29 -2.57 15.91
CA ASP A 408 22.65 -2.40 15.40
C ASP A 408 23.60 -3.47 15.95
N TYR A 409 23.43 -3.88 17.21
CA TYR A 409 24.17 -5.02 17.77
C TYR A 409 23.73 -6.34 17.11
N LEU A 410 22.42 -6.58 16.94
CA LEU A 410 21.91 -7.77 16.26
C LEU A 410 22.39 -7.83 14.80
N ARG A 411 22.37 -6.70 14.09
CA ARG A 411 22.93 -6.56 12.74
C ARG A 411 24.43 -6.85 12.72
N HIS A 412 25.20 -6.36 13.69
CA HIS A 412 26.62 -6.67 13.82
C HIS A 412 26.85 -8.17 14.06
N VAL A 413 26.06 -8.81 14.94
CA VAL A 413 26.14 -10.25 15.20
C VAL A 413 25.78 -11.08 13.98
N ILE A 414 24.74 -10.71 13.21
CA ILE A 414 24.37 -11.38 11.96
C ILE A 414 25.45 -11.20 10.88
N VAL A 415 25.97 -9.99 10.69
CA VAL A 415 27.07 -9.73 9.73
C VAL A 415 28.34 -10.48 10.15
N LYS A 416 28.65 -10.54 11.45
CA LYS A 416 29.78 -11.35 11.93
C LYS A 416 29.54 -12.84 11.68
N PHE A 417 28.35 -13.37 11.98
CA PHE A 417 27.97 -14.76 11.73
C PHE A 417 28.15 -15.15 10.25
N LEU A 418 27.68 -14.32 9.31
CA LEU A 418 27.83 -14.53 7.87
C LEU A 418 29.29 -14.44 7.35
N LEU A 419 30.21 -13.91 8.16
CA LEU A 419 31.64 -13.79 7.83
C LEU A 419 32.54 -14.67 8.72
N SER A 420 31.95 -15.38 9.69
CA SER A 420 32.65 -16.27 10.61
C SER A 420 32.96 -17.62 9.95
N ARG A 421 34.04 -18.25 10.40
CA ARG A 421 34.31 -19.65 10.02
C ARG A 421 33.28 -20.57 10.67
N GLU A 422 32.95 -21.68 10.02
CA GLU A 422 31.89 -22.62 10.41
C GLU A 422 31.88 -22.96 11.92
N SER A 423 33.05 -23.22 12.52
CA SER A 423 33.17 -23.53 13.96
C SER A 423 32.90 -22.36 14.92
N GLU A 424 33.03 -21.12 14.48
CA GLU A 424 32.61 -19.90 15.21
C GLU A 424 31.13 -19.60 14.92
N ALA A 425 30.70 -19.80 13.67
CA ALA A 425 29.30 -19.64 13.24
C ALA A 425 28.34 -20.51 14.08
N LEU A 426 28.67 -21.80 14.29
CA LEU A 426 27.86 -22.71 15.11
C LEU A 426 27.82 -22.36 16.61
N GLN A 427 28.76 -21.53 17.10
CA GLN A 427 28.75 -20.96 18.46
C GLN A 427 27.90 -19.68 18.52
N LEU A 428 28.00 -18.82 17.51
CA LEU A 428 27.16 -17.63 17.37
C LEU A 428 25.67 -17.99 17.26
N VAL A 429 25.32 -19.03 16.49
CA VAL A 429 23.94 -19.56 16.46
C VAL A 429 23.45 -19.93 17.86
N ARG A 430 24.25 -20.68 18.64
CA ARG A 430 23.88 -21.08 19.99
C ARG A 430 23.73 -19.87 20.95
N ALA A 431 24.56 -18.85 20.79
CA ALA A 431 24.46 -17.61 21.57
C ALA A 431 23.21 -16.79 21.19
N VAL A 432 22.93 -16.63 19.90
CA VAL A 432 21.73 -15.93 19.39
C VAL A 432 20.46 -16.67 19.80
N SER A 433 20.42 -18.00 19.69
CA SER A 433 19.27 -18.81 20.14
C SER A 433 19.02 -18.70 21.64
N ALA A 434 20.07 -18.60 22.47
CA ALA A 434 19.93 -18.36 23.89
C ALA A 434 19.41 -16.93 24.21
N LEU A 435 19.94 -15.91 23.52
CA LEU A 435 19.56 -14.50 23.72
C LEU A 435 18.13 -14.19 23.23
N LEU A 436 17.75 -14.72 22.07
CA LEU A 436 16.43 -14.50 21.46
C LEU A 436 15.40 -15.58 21.84
N ARG A 437 15.80 -16.58 22.65
CA ARG A 437 14.97 -17.73 23.06
C ARG A 437 14.35 -18.50 21.88
N LEU A 438 15.12 -18.65 20.80
CA LEU A 438 14.69 -19.38 19.60
C LEU A 438 14.39 -20.85 19.94
N SER A 439 13.46 -21.46 19.22
CA SER A 439 13.17 -22.88 19.40
C SER A 439 14.30 -23.75 18.81
N LYS A 440 14.29 -25.04 19.17
CA LYS A 440 15.23 -26.02 18.58
C LYS A 440 15.02 -26.20 17.06
N GLU A 441 13.82 -25.92 16.58
CA GLU A 441 13.49 -25.96 15.15
C GLU A 441 14.13 -24.76 14.45
N ASP A 442 13.95 -23.55 15.00
CA ASP A 442 14.60 -22.33 14.48
C ASP A 442 16.13 -22.45 14.49
N GLU A 443 16.72 -23.00 15.57
CA GLU A 443 18.16 -23.27 15.65
C GLU A 443 18.60 -24.31 14.59
N PHE A 444 17.74 -25.27 14.23
CA PHE A 444 18.03 -26.26 13.20
C PHE A 444 17.96 -25.65 11.79
N LEU A 445 16.93 -24.86 11.47
CA LEU A 445 16.82 -24.17 10.18
C LEU A 445 18.03 -23.25 9.93
N ILE A 446 18.46 -22.49 10.95
CA ILE A 446 19.63 -21.58 10.87
C ILE A 446 20.96 -22.36 10.72
N ARG A 447 20.98 -23.67 11.01
CA ARG A 447 22.13 -24.57 10.77
C ARG A 447 22.07 -25.29 9.42
N GLN A 448 20.99 -25.13 8.65
CA GLN A 448 20.76 -25.81 7.37
C GLN A 448 20.92 -24.88 6.15
N THR A 449 21.05 -23.57 6.39
CA THR A 449 21.34 -22.51 5.41
C THR A 449 22.83 -22.17 5.36
#